data_AF-A0A7W0KKP9-F1
#
_entry.id   AF-A0A7W0KKP9-F1
#
_cell.length_a   1.000
_cell.length_b   1.000
_cell.length_c   1.000
_cell.angle_alpha   90.00
_cell.angle_beta   90.00
_cell.angle_gamma   90.00
#
_symmetry.space_group_name_H-M   'P 1'
#
loop_
_entity.id
_entity.type
_entity.pdbx_description
1 polymer ?
#
loop_
_entity_poly.entity_id
_entity_poly.type
_entity_poly.pdbx_seq_one_letter_code
_entity_poly.pdbx_strand_id
1 'polypeptide(L)'
;MVHAAGSRCRGLHYGTYDYSASLGIAAAHQTSDHPAADHAKSTMQVAVAGTRADAVDGSTNILPVGSCDQVHAAWRLHAGLVRRALERGFYQGWDLHPAQLVTRYVATYAFFRQAMPAAANRLRAYVAHVDGGVLDEPATAKALASVLIRGLDCGAVSDAEVSAATGLDRSALVGLAGRSS
;
A
#
# COMPACT_ATOMS: atom_id res chain seq x y z
N MET A 1 -11.82 -20.23 -0.32
CA MET A 1 -13.02 -19.41 -0.06
C MET A 1 -13.08 -18.16 -0.94
N VAL A 2 -12.03 -17.33 -1.02
CA VAL A 2 -12.03 -16.10 -1.85
C VAL A 2 -12.39 -16.37 -3.32
N HIS A 3 -11.71 -17.33 -3.97
CA HIS A 3 -12.03 -17.72 -5.36
C HIS A 3 -13.48 -18.20 -5.52
N ALA A 4 -13.99 -19.00 -4.59
CA ALA A 4 -15.37 -19.49 -4.61
C ALA A 4 -16.41 -18.38 -4.38
N ALA A 5 -16.03 -17.30 -3.69
CA ALA A 5 -16.90 -16.14 -3.48
C ALA A 5 -17.04 -15.28 -4.74
N GLY A 6 -16.10 -15.36 -5.69
CA GLY A 6 -16.09 -14.58 -6.92
C GLY A 6 -16.11 -13.07 -6.61
N SER A 7 -16.93 -12.31 -7.35
CA SER A 7 -17.06 -10.85 -7.18
C SER A 7 -17.70 -10.39 -5.87
N ARG A 8 -18.27 -11.32 -5.08
CA ARG A 8 -18.93 -11.00 -3.81
C ARG A 8 -17.93 -10.71 -2.68
N CYS A 9 -16.74 -11.30 -2.74
CA CYS A 9 -15.68 -10.99 -1.79
C CYS A 9 -14.84 -9.83 -2.34
N ARG A 10 -14.91 -8.68 -1.68
CA ARG A 10 -14.18 -7.47 -2.08
C ARG A 10 -12.88 -7.26 -1.32
N GLY A 11 -12.73 -7.85 -0.14
CA GLY A 11 -11.48 -7.80 0.58
C GLY A 11 -11.41 -8.76 1.77
N LEU A 12 -10.19 -9.00 2.22
CA LEU A 12 -9.87 -9.68 3.46
C LEU A 12 -9.20 -8.69 4.40
N HIS A 13 -9.79 -8.47 5.57
CA HIS A 13 -9.30 -7.54 6.56
C HIS A 13 -8.54 -8.27 7.67
N TYR A 14 -7.32 -7.84 7.95
CA TYR A 14 -6.53 -8.39 9.03
C TYR A 14 -7.00 -7.80 10.39
N GLY A 15 -7.64 -8.62 11.21
CA GLY A 15 -8.04 -8.23 12.57
C GLY A 15 -6.88 -8.35 13.56
N THR A 16 -6.12 -7.26 13.78
CA THR A 16 -4.90 -7.26 14.61
C THR A 16 -5.08 -7.94 15.96
N TYR A 17 -6.10 -7.56 16.72
CA TYR A 17 -6.28 -8.01 18.11
C TYR A 17 -6.97 -9.37 18.19
N ASP A 18 -8.02 -9.60 17.40
CA ASP A 18 -8.73 -10.87 17.40
C ASP A 18 -7.82 -12.04 16.97
N TYR A 19 -7.07 -11.85 15.88
CA TYR A 19 -6.15 -12.88 15.40
C TYR A 19 -5.02 -13.14 16.41
N SER A 20 -4.36 -12.09 16.89
CA SER A 20 -3.23 -12.27 17.83
C SER A 20 -3.68 -12.84 19.18
N ALA A 21 -4.85 -12.45 19.69
CA ALA A 21 -5.45 -13.05 20.88
C ALA A 21 -5.78 -14.53 20.67
N SER A 22 -6.30 -14.93 19.50
CA SER A 22 -6.59 -16.33 19.18
C SER A 22 -5.35 -17.23 19.18
N LEU A 23 -4.17 -16.64 18.99
CA LEU A 23 -2.87 -17.32 19.07
C LEU A 23 -2.25 -17.30 20.47
N GLY A 24 -2.93 -16.70 21.46
CA GLY A 24 -2.39 -16.55 22.82
C GLY A 24 -1.27 -15.53 22.94
N ILE A 25 -1.12 -14.61 21.96
CA ILE A 25 -0.12 -13.54 22.04
C ILE A 25 -0.55 -12.56 23.14
N ALA A 26 0.34 -12.35 24.11
CA ALA A 26 0.09 -11.43 25.22
C ALA A 26 -0.19 -10.01 24.72
N ALA A 27 -1.10 -9.29 25.38
CA ALA A 27 -1.59 -7.98 24.94
C ALA A 27 -0.48 -6.97 24.62
N ALA A 28 0.62 -6.97 25.39
CA ALA A 28 1.77 -6.09 25.17
C ALA A 28 2.52 -6.33 23.84
N HIS A 29 2.29 -7.47 23.19
CA HIS A 29 2.92 -7.87 21.92
C HIS A 29 1.92 -7.95 20.76
N GLN A 30 0.66 -7.57 20.97
CA GLN A 30 -0.35 -7.54 19.91
C GLN A 30 -0.16 -6.30 19.03
N THR A 31 0.67 -6.42 18.01
CA THR A 31 0.97 -5.34 17.06
C THR A 31 0.74 -5.77 15.61
N SER A 32 0.47 -4.81 14.72
CA SER A 32 0.30 -5.09 13.28
C SER A 32 1.59 -5.63 12.64
N ASP A 33 2.77 -5.34 13.19
CA ASP A 33 4.07 -5.78 12.71
C ASP A 33 4.65 -7.01 13.45
N HIS A 34 3.85 -7.68 14.28
CA HIS A 34 4.24 -8.94 14.91
C HIS A 34 4.49 -10.04 13.86
N PRO A 35 5.47 -10.96 14.02
CA PRO A 35 5.74 -12.03 13.05
C PRO A 35 4.53 -12.91 12.71
N ALA A 36 3.65 -13.17 13.68
CA ALA A 36 2.38 -13.87 13.43
C ALA A 36 1.44 -13.06 12.52
N ALA A 37 1.38 -11.74 12.70
CA ALA A 37 0.63 -10.85 11.83
C ALA A 37 1.19 -10.87 10.41
N ASP A 38 2.51 -10.88 10.27
CA ASP A 38 3.17 -10.99 8.96
C ASP A 38 2.83 -12.29 8.24
N HIS A 39 2.85 -13.42 8.96
CA HIS A 39 2.48 -14.72 8.39
C HIS A 39 1.03 -14.73 7.91
N ALA A 40 0.10 -14.25 8.74
CA ALA A 40 -1.32 -14.16 8.37
C ALA A 40 -1.52 -13.27 7.13
N LYS A 41 -0.91 -12.08 7.13
CA LYS A 41 -1.00 -11.11 6.05
C LYS A 41 -0.39 -11.62 4.74
N SER A 42 0.77 -12.26 4.78
CA SER A 42 1.34 -12.91 3.59
C SER A 42 0.43 -14.01 3.06
N THR A 43 -0.19 -14.80 3.94
CA THR A 43 -1.19 -15.82 3.54
C THR A 43 -2.42 -15.18 2.90
N MET A 44 -2.90 -14.05 3.44
CA MET A 44 -3.99 -13.28 2.83
C MET A 44 -3.63 -12.80 1.43
N GLN A 45 -2.42 -12.29 1.21
CA GLN A 45 -1.97 -11.86 -0.13
C GLN A 45 -1.98 -13.01 -1.14
N VAL A 46 -1.50 -14.18 -0.74
CA VAL A 46 -1.57 -15.39 -1.57
C VAL A 46 -3.03 -15.74 -1.88
N ALA A 47 -3.91 -15.66 -0.88
CA ALA A 47 -5.32 -16.01 -1.06
C ALA A 47 -6.11 -15.04 -1.97
N VAL A 48 -5.71 -13.78 -2.05
CA VAL A 48 -6.36 -12.79 -2.93
C VAL A 48 -5.67 -12.64 -4.29
N ALA A 49 -4.47 -13.18 -4.46
CA ALA A 49 -3.72 -13.09 -5.70
C ALA A 49 -4.54 -13.61 -6.90
N GLY A 50 -4.57 -12.84 -7.99
CA GLY A 50 -5.36 -13.17 -9.18
C GLY A 50 -6.88 -13.01 -9.01
N THR A 51 -7.35 -12.50 -7.87
CA THR A 51 -8.76 -12.16 -7.64
C THR A 51 -8.98 -10.65 -7.69
N ARG A 52 -10.24 -10.20 -7.53
CA ARG A 52 -10.59 -8.79 -7.35
C ARG A 52 -10.68 -8.37 -5.88
N ALA A 53 -10.37 -9.27 -4.94
CA ALA A 53 -10.38 -8.96 -3.53
C ALA A 53 -9.07 -8.26 -3.12
N ASP A 54 -9.17 -7.27 -2.23
CA ASP A 54 -8.01 -6.61 -1.66
C ASP A 54 -7.61 -7.25 -0.32
N ALA A 55 -6.31 -7.38 -0.06
CA ALA A 55 -5.82 -7.65 1.29
C ALA A 55 -5.64 -6.32 2.03
N VAL A 56 -6.26 -6.20 3.20
CA VAL A 56 -6.33 -4.97 3.98
C VAL A 56 -5.59 -5.16 5.31
N ASP A 57 -4.67 -4.24 5.61
CA ASP A 57 -3.88 -4.27 6.84
C ASP A 57 -4.74 -3.96 8.08
N GLY A 58 -4.22 -4.31 9.25
CA GLY A 58 -4.88 -4.04 10.52
C GLY A 58 -4.66 -2.61 11.05
N SER A 59 -4.90 -2.45 12.34
CA SER A 59 -4.80 -1.18 13.05
C SER A 59 -3.83 -1.20 14.22
N THR A 60 -3.59 -0.03 14.82
CA THR A 60 -2.92 0.14 16.11
C THR A 60 -3.86 0.83 17.12
N ASN A 61 -3.92 0.30 18.34
CA ASN A 61 -4.68 0.81 19.48
C ASN A 61 -3.85 1.77 20.33
N ILE A 62 -2.62 2.06 19.92
CA ILE A 62 -1.83 3.16 20.47
C ILE A 62 -2.38 4.45 19.86
N LEU A 63 -3.30 5.07 20.60
CA LEU A 63 -4.02 6.25 20.14
C LEU A 63 -3.19 7.53 20.36
N PRO A 64 -3.18 8.47 19.40
CA PRO A 64 -2.50 9.76 19.55
C PRO A 64 -3.33 10.71 20.41
N VAL A 65 -3.29 10.50 21.73
CA VAL A 65 -4.00 11.30 22.74
C VAL A 65 -3.07 11.57 23.94
N GLY A 66 -3.37 12.63 24.70
CA GLY A 66 -2.60 13.02 25.88
C GLY A 66 -1.64 14.18 25.63
N SER A 67 -0.46 14.12 26.24
CA SER A 67 0.60 15.13 26.07
C SER A 67 1.12 15.18 24.63
N CYS A 68 1.74 16.30 24.27
CA CYS A 68 2.38 16.50 22.97
C CYS A 68 3.34 15.35 22.61
N ASP A 69 4.17 14.90 23.57
CA ASP A 69 5.12 13.82 23.36
C ASP A 69 4.45 12.47 23.11
N GLN A 70 3.36 12.17 23.83
CA GLN A 70 2.56 10.96 23.62
C GLN A 70 1.90 10.95 22.23
N VAL A 71 1.31 12.07 21.82
CA VAL A 71 0.72 12.26 20.49
C VAL A 71 1.78 12.04 19.41
N HIS A 72 2.94 12.68 19.53
CA HIS A 72 4.03 12.53 18.56
C HIS A 72 4.62 11.11 18.52
N ALA A 73 4.72 10.43 19.67
CA ALA A 73 5.16 9.05 19.73
C ALA A 73 4.17 8.12 19.00
N ALA A 74 2.87 8.25 19.30
CA ALA A 74 1.82 7.47 18.64
C ALA A 74 1.75 7.76 17.12
N TRP A 75 1.95 9.01 16.71
CA TRP A 75 2.02 9.38 15.30
C TRP A 75 3.22 8.77 14.58
N ARG A 76 4.42 8.80 15.16
CA ARG A 76 5.60 8.16 14.58
C ARG A 76 5.40 6.65 14.43
N LEU A 77 4.86 6.00 15.46
CA LEU A 77 4.52 4.58 15.41
C LEU A 77 3.52 4.29 14.28
N HIS A 78 2.39 5.01 14.26
CA HIS A 78 1.35 4.79 13.27
C HIS A 78 1.86 5.02 11.84
N ALA A 79 2.54 6.14 11.58
CA ALA A 79 3.12 6.43 10.26
C ALA A 79 4.12 5.35 9.82
N GLY A 80 4.93 4.82 10.74
CA GLY A 80 5.85 3.71 10.48
C GLY A 80 5.11 2.43 10.08
N LEU A 81 4.04 2.07 10.79
CA LEU A 81 3.21 0.91 10.47
C LEU A 81 2.51 1.08 9.11
N VAL A 82 1.96 2.25 8.81
CA VAL A 82 1.35 2.56 7.50
C VAL A 82 2.37 2.42 6.38
N ARG A 83 3.56 3.01 6.53
CA ARG A 83 4.63 2.93 5.54
C ARG A 83 5.03 1.47 5.29
N ARG A 84 5.22 0.70 6.36
CA ARG A 84 5.55 -0.73 6.29
C ARG A 84 4.47 -1.52 5.55
N ALA A 85 3.19 -1.23 5.78
CA ALA A 85 2.09 -1.87 5.08
C ALA A 85 2.15 -1.60 3.57
N LEU A 86 2.38 -0.34 3.18
CA LEU A 86 2.54 0.08 1.79
C LEU A 86 3.74 -0.59 1.09
N GLU A 87 4.89 -0.64 1.76
CA GLU A 87 6.10 -1.35 1.30
C GLU A 87 5.84 -2.84 1.05
N ARG A 88 4.93 -3.44 1.83
CA ARG A 88 4.53 -4.85 1.71
C ARG A 88 3.35 -5.07 0.75
N GLY A 89 2.84 -4.04 0.09
CA GLY A 89 1.75 -4.14 -0.88
C GLY A 89 0.33 -4.12 -0.28
N PHE A 90 0.18 -3.70 0.97
CA PHE A 90 -1.12 -3.42 1.58
C PHE A 90 -1.44 -1.93 1.45
N TYR A 91 -2.35 -1.60 0.53
CA TYR A 91 -2.70 -0.21 0.21
C TYR A 91 -3.94 0.29 0.96
N GLN A 92 -4.53 -0.54 1.81
CA GLN A 92 -5.65 -0.22 2.68
C GLN A 92 -5.33 -0.70 4.10
N GLY A 93 -5.86 -0.02 5.12
CA GLY A 93 -5.70 -0.37 6.52
C GLY A 93 -6.74 0.33 7.39
N TRP A 94 -6.75 0.05 8.69
CA TRP A 94 -7.75 0.58 9.63
C TRP A 94 -7.14 1.60 10.58
N ASP A 95 -7.88 2.68 10.81
CA ASP A 95 -7.57 3.72 11.79
C ASP A 95 -8.64 3.67 12.89
N LEU A 96 -8.23 3.63 14.16
CA LEU A 96 -9.13 3.55 15.32
C LEU A 96 -9.46 4.91 15.92
N HIS A 97 -8.78 5.97 15.47
CA HIS A 97 -8.97 7.32 15.99
C HIS A 97 -8.79 8.38 14.88
N PRO A 98 -9.61 9.46 14.82
CA PRO A 98 -9.52 10.48 13.77
C PRO A 98 -8.13 11.12 13.63
N ALA A 99 -7.41 11.32 14.73
CA ALA A 99 -6.05 11.85 14.69
C ALA A 99 -5.00 10.89 14.10
N GLN A 100 -5.35 9.63 13.79
CA GLN A 100 -4.51 8.73 12.98
C GLN A 100 -4.65 9.01 11.47
N LEU A 101 -5.73 9.67 11.02
CA LEU A 101 -5.89 10.05 9.62
C LEU A 101 -4.74 10.95 9.15
N VAL A 102 -4.28 11.86 10.01
CA VAL A 102 -3.13 12.75 9.71
C VAL A 102 -1.91 11.94 9.26
N THR A 103 -1.57 10.90 10.02
CA THR A 103 -0.39 10.07 9.73
C THR A 103 -0.64 9.06 8.63
N ARG A 104 -1.88 8.59 8.44
CA ARG A 104 -2.30 7.81 7.26
C ARG A 104 -2.06 8.59 5.97
N TYR A 105 -2.54 9.83 5.90
CA TYR A 105 -2.36 10.71 4.74
C TYR A 105 -0.88 11.00 4.50
N VAL A 106 -0.16 11.46 5.53
CA VAL A 106 1.27 11.82 5.41
C VAL A 106 2.10 10.62 4.94
N ALA A 107 1.94 9.43 5.55
CA ALA A 107 2.71 8.26 5.17
C ALA A 107 2.39 7.79 3.74
N THR A 108 1.11 7.82 3.35
CA THR A 108 0.66 7.41 2.00
C THR A 108 1.17 8.37 0.93
N TYR A 109 1.04 9.68 1.16
CA TYR A 109 1.51 10.69 0.23
C TYR A 109 3.03 10.63 0.08
N ALA A 110 3.76 10.57 1.20
CA ALA A 110 5.21 10.47 1.19
C ALA A 110 5.67 9.24 0.41
N PHE A 111 5.03 8.07 0.62
CA PHE A 111 5.38 6.83 -0.09
C PHE A 111 5.26 6.97 -1.61
N PHE A 112 4.11 7.39 -2.13
CA PHE A 112 3.92 7.50 -3.58
C PHE A 112 4.75 8.64 -4.19
N ARG A 113 4.90 9.75 -3.47
CA ARG A 113 5.73 10.88 -3.90
C ARG A 113 7.20 10.48 -4.03
N GLN A 114 7.73 9.72 -3.08
CA GLN A 114 9.11 9.21 -3.11
C GLN A 114 9.31 8.13 -4.18
N ALA A 115 8.29 7.32 -4.48
CA ALA A 115 8.38 6.29 -5.52
C ALA A 115 8.40 6.86 -6.95
N MET A 116 7.80 8.03 -7.17
CA MET A 116 7.55 8.59 -8.51
C MET A 116 8.81 8.74 -9.38
N PRO A 117 9.93 9.35 -8.96
CA PRO A 117 11.05 9.61 -9.86
C PRO A 117 11.66 8.34 -10.45
N ALA A 118 11.88 7.32 -9.60
CA ALA A 118 12.44 6.04 -10.03
C ALA A 118 11.46 5.28 -10.92
N ALA A 119 10.17 5.27 -10.56
CA ALA A 119 9.16 4.58 -11.35
C ALA A 119 8.97 5.22 -12.72
N ALA A 120 8.94 6.55 -12.79
CA ALA A 120 8.76 7.28 -14.03
C ALA A 120 9.94 7.09 -14.99
N ASN A 121 11.17 7.18 -14.49
CA ASN A 121 12.38 6.98 -15.30
C ASN A 121 12.43 5.58 -15.92
N ARG A 122 12.12 4.55 -15.13
CA ARG A 122 12.09 3.16 -15.59
C ARG A 122 10.98 2.91 -16.60
N LEU A 123 9.78 3.43 -16.34
CA LEU A 123 8.66 3.28 -17.26
C LEU A 123 8.91 3.98 -18.60
N ARG A 124 9.54 5.15 -18.58
CA ARG A 124 9.97 5.87 -19.79
C ARG A 124 10.97 5.06 -20.60
N ALA A 125 11.98 4.48 -19.96
CA ALA A 125 12.97 3.63 -20.63
C ALA A 125 12.32 2.37 -21.24
N TYR A 126 11.41 1.73 -20.51
CA TYR A 126 10.65 0.56 -20.98
C TYR A 126 9.85 0.86 -22.25
N VAL A 127 9.08 1.95 -22.28
CA VAL A 127 8.26 2.32 -23.46
C VAL A 127 9.11 2.76 -24.64
N ALA A 128 10.25 3.40 -24.39
CA ALA A 128 11.18 3.81 -25.43
C ALA A 128 12.07 2.66 -25.96
N HIS A 129 11.94 1.44 -25.42
CA HIS A 129 12.79 0.30 -25.74
C HIS A 129 14.30 0.62 -25.63
N VAL A 130 14.67 1.40 -24.62
CA VAL A 130 16.07 1.79 -24.38
C VAL A 130 16.78 0.71 -23.58
N ASP A 131 17.87 0.18 -24.14
CA ASP A 131 18.74 -0.76 -23.43
C ASP A 131 19.45 -0.07 -22.26
N GLY A 132 19.48 -0.72 -21.09
CA GLY A 132 20.08 -0.19 -19.88
C GLY A 132 20.44 -1.28 -18.87
N GLY A 133 21.00 -0.88 -17.71
CA GLY A 133 21.43 -1.81 -16.66
C GLY A 133 20.30 -2.54 -15.92
N VAL A 134 19.04 -2.26 -16.24
CA VAL A 134 17.85 -2.91 -15.69
C VAL A 134 16.94 -3.29 -16.86
N LEU A 135 16.66 -4.58 -17.02
CA LEU A 135 15.71 -5.07 -18.01
C LEU A 135 14.33 -5.19 -17.34
N ASP A 136 13.40 -4.30 -17.73
CA ASP A 136 12.03 -4.31 -17.23
C ASP A 136 11.13 -5.16 -18.14
N GLU A 137 10.44 -6.14 -17.57
CA GLU A 137 9.47 -6.99 -18.25
C GLU A 137 8.03 -6.43 -18.12
N PRO A 138 7.03 -6.93 -18.89
CA PRO A 138 5.66 -6.44 -18.80
C PRO A 138 5.06 -6.46 -17.38
N ALA A 139 5.42 -7.45 -16.56
CA ALA A 139 4.99 -7.52 -15.17
C ALA A 139 5.55 -6.34 -14.33
N THR A 140 6.81 -5.97 -14.57
CA THR A 140 7.45 -4.83 -13.91
C THR A 140 6.86 -3.51 -14.40
N ALA A 141 6.68 -3.34 -15.71
CA ALA A 141 6.03 -2.16 -16.28
C ALA A 141 4.62 -1.96 -15.70
N LYS A 142 3.85 -3.03 -15.54
CA LYS A 142 2.54 -3.02 -14.87
C LYS A 142 2.63 -2.52 -13.43
N ALA A 143 3.62 -2.97 -12.67
CA ALA A 143 3.83 -2.53 -11.28
C ALA A 143 4.24 -1.05 -11.19
N LEU A 144 5.12 -0.61 -12.10
CA LEU A 144 5.56 0.79 -12.21
C LEU A 144 4.40 1.73 -12.58
N ALA A 145 3.59 1.35 -13.57
CA ALA A 145 2.39 2.11 -13.91
C ALA A 145 1.39 2.13 -12.75
N SER A 146 1.20 0.99 -12.07
CA SER A 146 0.28 0.90 -10.93
C SER A 146 0.66 1.79 -9.74
N VAL A 147 1.95 1.97 -9.45
CA VAL A 147 2.39 2.86 -8.35
C VAL A 147 2.16 4.33 -8.71
N LEU A 148 2.38 4.73 -9.97
CA LEU A 148 2.09 6.09 -10.45
C LEU A 148 0.59 6.39 -10.42
N ILE A 149 -0.24 5.46 -10.90
CA ILE A 149 -1.70 5.61 -10.84
C ILE A 149 -2.19 5.74 -9.39
N ARG A 150 -1.66 4.95 -8.45
CA ARG A 150 -2.04 5.11 -7.03
C ARG A 150 -1.64 6.48 -6.47
N GLY A 151 -0.46 6.98 -6.85
CA GLY A 151 -0.04 8.33 -6.50
C GLY A 151 -0.95 9.42 -7.07
N LEU A 152 -1.44 9.22 -8.29
CA LEU A 152 -2.43 10.09 -8.93
C LEU A 152 -3.81 10.00 -8.25
N ASP A 153 -4.29 8.79 -7.98
CA ASP A 153 -5.60 8.51 -7.36
C ASP A 153 -5.69 9.12 -5.96
N CYS A 154 -4.59 9.10 -5.20
CA CYS A 154 -4.53 9.71 -3.88
C CYS A 154 -4.06 11.18 -3.90
N GLY A 155 -3.75 11.77 -5.06
CA GLY A 155 -3.28 13.16 -5.17
C GLY A 155 -1.89 13.44 -4.59
N ALA A 156 -1.05 12.42 -4.42
CA ALA A 156 0.34 12.58 -3.98
C ALA A 156 1.24 13.15 -5.09
N VAL A 157 0.87 12.94 -6.35
CA VAL A 157 1.48 13.49 -7.56
C VAL A 157 0.39 13.97 -8.51
N SER A 158 0.71 14.90 -9.40
CA SER A 158 -0.22 15.41 -10.41
C SER A 158 -0.03 14.75 -11.78
N ASP A 159 -1.09 14.78 -12.61
CA ASP A 159 -1.03 14.32 -14.00
C ASP A 159 0.07 15.06 -14.80
N ALA A 160 0.29 16.35 -14.53
CA ALA A 160 1.33 17.15 -15.17
C ALA A 160 2.75 16.67 -14.82
N GLU A 161 3.02 16.40 -13.54
CA GLU A 161 4.32 15.88 -13.09
C GLU A 161 4.60 14.50 -13.68
N VAL A 162 3.60 13.62 -13.68
CA VAL A 162 3.74 12.27 -14.23
C VAL A 162 3.94 12.32 -15.74
N SER A 163 3.18 13.14 -16.46
CA SER A 163 3.32 13.29 -17.92
C SER A 163 4.70 13.85 -18.28
N ALA A 164 5.16 14.87 -17.57
CA ALA A 164 6.49 15.44 -17.79
C ALA A 164 7.61 14.43 -17.50
N ALA A 165 7.46 13.60 -16.47
CA ALA A 165 8.47 12.62 -16.08
C ALA A 165 8.45 11.35 -16.94
N THR A 166 7.30 10.93 -17.48
CA THR A 166 7.18 9.65 -18.21
C THR A 166 7.04 9.82 -19.72
N GLY A 167 6.53 10.96 -20.18
CA GLY A 167 6.00 11.12 -21.55
C GLY A 167 4.65 10.43 -21.77
N LEU A 168 3.99 9.93 -20.72
CA LEU A 168 2.74 9.18 -20.79
C LEU A 168 1.61 9.93 -20.11
N ASP A 169 0.42 9.91 -20.71
CA ASP A 169 -0.79 10.37 -20.05
C ASP A 169 -1.39 9.27 -19.13
N ARG A 170 -2.42 9.65 -18.36
CA ARG A 170 -3.11 8.72 -17.45
C ARG A 170 -3.70 7.51 -18.18
N SER A 171 -4.19 7.68 -19.41
CA SER A 171 -4.81 6.59 -20.19
C SER A 171 -3.78 5.52 -20.55
N ALA A 172 -2.61 5.94 -21.02
CA ALA A 172 -1.49 5.05 -21.32
C ALA A 172 -1.02 4.30 -20.06
N LEU A 173 -0.95 4.98 -18.91
CA LEU A 173 -0.63 4.33 -17.63
C LEU A 173 -1.66 3.27 -17.26
N VAL A 174 -2.96 3.55 -17.38
CA VAL A 174 -4.04 2.60 -17.09
C VAL A 174 -3.95 1.37 -17.98
N GLY A 175 -3.65 1.56 -19.27
CA GLY A 175 -3.40 0.48 -20.22
C GLY A 175 -2.23 -0.41 -19.79
N LEU A 176 -1.08 0.19 -19.44
CA LEU A 176 0.10 -0.54 -18.95
C LEU A 176 -0.16 -1.27 -17.63
N ALA A 177 -0.96 -0.68 -16.74
CA ALA A 177 -1.33 -1.29 -15.47
C ALA A 177 -2.31 -2.46 -15.61
N GLY A 178 -2.90 -2.67 -16.80
CA GLY A 178 -3.92 -3.69 -17.02
C GLY A 178 -5.16 -3.51 -16.13
N ARG A 179 -5.47 -2.26 -15.75
CA ARG A 179 -6.70 -1.91 -15.05
C ARG A 179 -7.78 -1.70 -16.11
N SER A 180 -8.83 -2.51 -16.12
CA SER A 180 -10.02 -2.21 -16.91
C SER A 180 -10.67 -0.95 -16.36
N SER A 181 -10.94 0.04 -17.23
CA SER A 181 -11.75 1.23 -16.93
C SER A 181 -13.14 0.86 -16.46
#